data_AF-R9IRH9-F1
#
_entry.id   AF-R9IRH9-F1
#
_cell.length_a   1.000
_cell.length_b   1.000
_cell.length_c   1.000
_cell.angle_alpha   90.00
_cell.angle_beta   90.00
_cell.angle_gamma   90.00
#
_symmetry.space_group_name_H-M   'P 1'
#
loop_
_entity.id
_entity.type
_entity.pdbx_description
1 polymer ?
#
loop_
_entity_poly.entity_id
_entity_poly.type
_entity_poly.pdbx_seq_one_letter_code
_entity_poly.pdbx_strand_id
1 'polypeptide(L)'
;MKINDAMRTYRLPNPTTPEDLECRWSKLLTFGDRVVIAGYFFNGPNKPCYFGAAYEFLGDDHTCEGAIGLRAASGAEFEDDGHAIVWAMQQ
;
A
#
# COMPACT_ATOMS: atom_id res chain seq x y z
N MET A 1 -8.79 -1.09 -7.36
CA MET A 1 -8.38 -2.02 -8.43
C MET A 1 -8.56 -3.46 -7.94
N LYS A 2 -8.63 -4.48 -8.81
CA LYS A 2 -8.56 -5.88 -8.33
C LYS A 2 -7.16 -6.16 -7.75
N ILE A 3 -7.08 -6.98 -6.71
CA ILE A 3 -5.82 -7.27 -5.98
C ILE A 3 -4.73 -7.79 -6.93
N ASN A 4 -5.02 -8.79 -7.78
CA ASN A 4 -4.04 -9.36 -8.70
C ASN A 4 -3.48 -8.33 -9.70
N ASP A 5 -4.30 -7.39 -10.16
CA ASP A 5 -3.86 -6.32 -11.07
C ASP A 5 -2.98 -5.29 -10.34
N ALA A 6 -3.33 -4.97 -9.09
CA ALA A 6 -2.52 -4.08 -8.26
C ALA A 6 -1.17 -4.69 -7.90
N MET A 7 -1.13 -5.99 -7.58
CA MET A 7 0.11 -6.72 -7.33
C MET A 7 1.04 -6.68 -8.54
N ARG A 8 0.51 -6.79 -9.76
CA ARG A 8 1.33 -6.75 -10.99
C ARG A 8 1.77 -5.34 -11.34
N THR A 9 0.85 -4.37 -11.26
CA THR A 9 1.10 -2.97 -11.66
C THR A 9 2.03 -2.28 -10.67
N TYR A 10 1.74 -2.38 -9.38
CA TYR A 10 2.47 -1.69 -8.32
C TYR A 10 3.52 -2.56 -7.63
N ARG A 11 3.68 -3.82 -8.08
CA ARG A 11 4.64 -4.80 -7.52
C ARG A 11 4.46 -5.03 -6.03
N LEU A 12 3.21 -4.97 -5.57
CA LEU A 12 2.84 -5.15 -4.18
C LEU A 12 2.92 -6.63 -3.80
N PRO A 13 3.75 -7.01 -2.81
CA PRO A 13 3.83 -8.37 -2.32
C PRO A 13 2.57 -8.70 -1.51
N ASN A 14 2.14 -9.95 -1.60
CA ASN A 14 0.99 -10.47 -0.88
C ASN A 14 1.10 -12.01 -0.78
N PRO A 15 1.22 -12.60 0.43
CA PRO A 15 1.42 -11.94 1.73
C PRO A 15 2.84 -11.37 1.91
N THR A 16 3.05 -10.57 2.96
CA THR A 16 4.35 -9.95 3.33
C THR A 16 4.36 -9.53 4.81
N THR A 17 5.35 -8.74 5.25
CA THR A 17 5.43 -8.12 6.59
C THR A 17 5.52 -6.58 6.46
N PRO A 18 5.12 -5.81 7.50
CA PRO A 18 5.32 -4.37 7.51
C PRO A 18 6.79 -3.95 7.30
N GLU A 19 7.75 -4.70 7.87
CA GLU A 19 9.19 -4.43 7.72
C GLU A 19 9.67 -4.59 6.27
N ASP A 20 9.28 -5.68 5.60
CA ASP A 20 9.60 -5.92 4.19
C ASP A 20 9.00 -4.82 3.29
N LEU A 21 7.80 -4.34 3.63
CA LEU A 21 7.19 -3.22 2.93
C LEU A 21 7.97 -1.91 3.19
N GLU A 22 8.32 -1.60 4.44
CA GLU A 22 9.03 -0.36 4.77
C GLU A 22 10.40 -0.27 4.06
N CYS A 23 11.10 -1.40 3.93
CA CYS A 23 12.38 -1.46 3.23
C CYS A 23 12.27 -1.16 1.72
N ARG A 24 11.07 -1.27 1.13
CA ARG A 24 10.84 -1.11 -0.31
C ARG A 24 10.03 0.14 -0.68
N TRP A 25 9.19 0.65 0.22
CA TRP A 25 8.32 1.80 0.00
C TRP A 25 8.56 2.90 1.02
N SER A 26 8.43 4.15 0.61
CA SER A 26 8.89 5.29 1.42
C SER A 26 7.90 5.80 2.47
N LYS A 27 6.62 5.41 2.39
CA LYS A 27 5.54 5.93 3.25
C LYS A 27 4.63 4.78 3.68
N LEU A 28 4.93 4.21 4.83
CA LEU A 28 4.15 3.16 5.49
C LEU A 28 3.73 3.63 6.88
N LEU A 29 2.49 3.38 7.26
CA LEU A 29 1.94 3.71 8.57
C LEU A 29 1.05 2.57 9.05
N THR A 30 1.20 2.17 10.31
CA THR A 30 0.18 1.37 11.00
C THR A 30 -0.95 2.29 11.43
N PHE A 31 -2.15 2.07 10.92
CA PHE A 31 -3.34 2.90 11.17
C PHE A 31 -4.46 2.04 11.75
N GLY A 32 -4.58 2.05 13.07
CA GLY A 32 -5.54 1.20 13.78
C GLY A 32 -5.15 -0.28 13.65
N ASP A 33 -6.00 -1.06 12.98
CA ASP A 33 -5.90 -2.51 12.77
C ASP A 33 -5.35 -2.89 11.38
N ARG A 34 -4.75 -1.94 10.67
CA ARG A 34 -4.25 -2.12 9.29
C ARG A 34 -2.97 -1.37 9.05
N VAL A 35 -2.30 -1.74 7.96
CA VAL A 35 -1.10 -1.05 7.48
C VAL A 35 -1.46 -0.34 6.18
N VAL A 36 -1.25 0.97 6.13
CA VAL A 36 -1.52 1.80 4.95
C VAL A 36 -0.22 2.27 4.35
N ILE A 37 -0.18 2.32 3.02
CA ILE A 37 0.98 2.77 2.26
C ILE A 37 0.58 3.79 1.21
N ALA A 38 1.48 4.76 1.01
CA ALA A 38 1.52 5.57 -0.20
C ALA A 38 2.77 5.16 -0.99
N GLY A 39 2.56 4.54 -2.14
CA GLY A 39 3.63 4.11 -3.03
C GLY A 39 3.76 5.01 -4.24
N TYR A 40 4.94 5.00 -4.85
CA TYR A 40 5.22 5.67 -6.10
C TYR A 40 5.43 4.65 -7.21
N PHE A 41 4.80 4.88 -8.35
CA PHE A 41 5.06 4.14 -9.59
C PHE A 41 5.09 5.12 -10.77
N PHE A 42 6.05 4.96 -11.66
CA PHE A 42 6.16 5.86 -12.81
C PHE A 42 5.10 5.52 -13.86
N ASN A 43 4.11 6.41 -14.03
CA ASN A 43 3.05 6.26 -15.04
C ASN A 43 3.26 7.09 -16.33
N GLY A 44 4.44 7.71 -16.48
CA GLY A 44 4.78 8.54 -17.62
C GLY A 44 4.91 10.04 -17.28
N PRO A 45 5.40 10.85 -18.23
CA PRO A 45 5.63 12.28 -18.01
C PRO A 45 4.32 13.03 -17.76
N ASN A 46 4.31 13.92 -16.76
CA ASN A 46 3.17 14.75 -16.34
C ASN A 46 1.90 13.97 -15.97
N LYS A 47 2.01 12.71 -15.55
CA LYS A 47 0.90 11.93 -15.02
C LYS A 47 1.00 11.76 -13.51
N PRO A 48 -0.13 11.59 -12.80
CA PRO A 48 -0.12 11.20 -11.40
C PRO A 48 0.62 9.86 -11.25
N CYS A 49 1.51 9.77 -10.25
CA CYS A 49 2.43 8.65 -10.08
C CYS A 49 2.35 8.02 -8.68
N TYR A 50 1.44 8.51 -7.83
CA TYR A 50 1.25 7.96 -6.50
C TYR A 50 0.03 7.05 -6.44
N PHE A 51 0.11 6.01 -5.62
CA PHE A 51 -0.99 5.09 -5.37
C PHE A 51 -1.11 4.84 -3.86
N GLY A 52 -2.33 4.56 -3.42
CA GLY A 52 -2.61 4.15 -2.05
C GLY A 52 -2.84 2.65 -1.99
N ALA A 53 -2.36 1.98 -0.95
CA ALA A 53 -2.74 0.61 -0.66
C ALA A 53 -2.92 0.38 0.84
N ALA A 54 -3.80 -0.56 1.17
CA ALA A 54 -4.14 -0.96 2.52
C ALA A 54 -3.96 -2.47 2.66
N TYR A 55 -3.31 -2.85 3.75
CA TYR A 55 -3.00 -4.20 4.15
C TYR A 55 -3.69 -4.51 5.48
N GLU A 56 -4.14 -5.75 5.65
CA GLU A 56 -4.71 -6.25 6.90
C GLU A 56 -3.74 -7.23 7.58
N PHE A 57 -3.72 -7.25 8.90
CA PHE A 57 -3.01 -8.28 9.64
C PHE A 57 -3.74 -9.61 9.48
N LEU A 58 -3.01 -10.67 9.15
CA LEU A 58 -3.55 -12.01 8.92
C LEU A 58 -3.60 -12.85 10.21
N GLY A 59 -3.08 -12.33 11.32
CA GLY A 59 -3.08 -12.96 12.63
C GLY A 59 -2.92 -11.93 13.75
N ASP A 60 -2.77 -12.41 14.99
CA ASP A 60 -2.73 -11.56 16.19
C ASP A 60 -1.39 -10.81 16.38
N ASP A 61 -0.37 -11.14 15.59
CA ASP A 61 0.92 -10.44 15.61
C ASP A 61 0.85 -9.16 14.79
N HIS A 62 0.73 -8.03 15.49
CA HIS A 62 0.68 -6.69 14.89
C HIS A 62 2.03 -5.96 14.98
N THR A 63 3.13 -6.68 15.21
CA THR A 63 4.48 -6.12 15.15
C THR A 63 4.95 -5.95 13.70
N CYS A 64 6.17 -5.42 13.50
CA CYS A 64 6.74 -5.23 12.16
C CYS A 64 7.02 -6.54 11.40
N GLU A 65 7.08 -7.69 12.10
CA GLU A 65 7.26 -9.02 11.52
C GLU A 65 5.92 -9.76 11.29
N GLY A 66 4.80 -9.16 11.72
CA GLY A 66 3.47 -9.74 11.58
C GLY A 66 3.08 -9.96 10.12
N ALA A 67 2.45 -11.10 9.82
CA ALA A 67 2.00 -11.41 8.47
C ALA A 67 0.84 -10.50 8.06
N ILE A 68 1.00 -9.79 6.95
CA ILE A 68 -0.02 -8.90 6.39
C ILE A 68 -0.40 -9.30 4.95
N GLY A 69 -1.67 -9.08 4.61
CA GLY A 69 -2.24 -9.36 3.30
C GLY A 69 -2.77 -8.10 2.62
N LEU A 70 -2.59 -8.00 1.30
CA LEU A 70 -3.10 -6.87 0.52
C LEU A 70 -4.63 -6.92 0.46
N ARG A 71 -5.28 -5.95 1.11
CA ARG A 71 -6.74 -5.84 1.18
C ARG A 71 -7.30 -4.96 0.07
N ALA A 72 -6.66 -3.82 -0.18
CA ALA A 72 -7.09 -2.86 -1.18
C ALA A 72 -5.92 -2.08 -1.78
N ALA A 73 -6.07 -1.69 -3.04
CA ALA A 73 -5.15 -0.78 -3.72
C ALA A 73 -5.93 0.16 -4.63
N SER A 74 -5.49 1.42 -4.69
CA SER A 74 -6.17 2.45 -5.45
C SER A 74 -6.17 2.09 -6.93
N GLY A 75 -7.34 2.19 -7.56
CA GLY A 75 -7.42 2.18 -9.03
C GLY A 75 -7.21 3.57 -9.63
N ALA A 76 -7.27 4.60 -8.78
CA ALA A 76 -6.92 5.96 -9.11
C ALA A 76 -5.45 6.22 -8.77
N GLU A 77 -4.87 7.16 -9.50
CA GLU A 77 -3.50 7.62 -9.35
C GLU A 77 -3.56 9.05 -8.79
N PHE A 78 -2.62 9.40 -7.93
CA PHE A 78 -2.61 10.65 -7.19
C PHE A 78 -1.37 11.49 -7.53
N GLU A 79 -1.51 12.81 -7.42
CA GLU A 79 -0.43 13.78 -7.69
C GLU A 79 0.66 13.74 -6.61
N ASP A 80 0.29 13.41 -5.38
CA ASP A 80 1.17 13.35 -4.22
C ASP A 80 0.82 12.18 -3.28
N ASP A 81 1.74 11.90 -2.35
CA ASP A 81 1.60 10.84 -1.36
C ASP A 81 0.53 11.12 -0.30
N GLY A 82 0.21 12.40 -0.04
CA GLY A 82 -0.81 12.80 0.92
C GLY A 82 -2.21 12.36 0.49
N HIS A 83 -2.59 12.63 -0.76
CA HIS A 83 -3.87 12.16 -1.29
C HIS A 83 -3.94 10.62 -1.35
N ALA A 84 -2.83 9.97 -1.71
CA ALA A 84 -2.75 8.51 -1.74
C ALA A 84 -2.94 7.89 -0.34
N ILE A 85 -2.34 8.46 0.70
CA ILE A 85 -2.45 7.93 2.05
C ILE A 85 -3.82 8.21 2.67
N VAL A 86 -4.40 9.38 2.39
CA VAL A 86 -5.79 9.70 2.79
C VAL A 86 -6.77 8.69 2.18
N TRP A 87 -6.58 8.32 0.91
CA TRP A 87 -7.38 7.27 0.28
C TRP A 87 -7.19 5.91 0.98
N ALA A 88 -5.94 5.53 1.27
CA ALA A 88 -5.62 4.26 1.91
C ALA A 88 -6.24 4.14 3.33
N MET A 89 -6.25 5.24 4.10
CA MET A 89 -6.90 5.32 5.41
C MET A 89 -8.42 5.10 5.38
N GLN A 90 -9.06 5.23 4.21
CA GLN A 90 -10.51 5.05 4.03
C GLN A 90 -10.90 3.63 3.60
N GLN A 91 -9.94 2.73 3.35
CA GLN A 91 -10.21 1.36 2.86
C GLN A 91 -10.41 0.36 3.98
#